data_AF-A0A9E5DDN3-F1
#
_entry.id   AF-A0A9E5DDN3-F1
#
_cell.length_a   1.000
_cell.length_b   1.000
_cell.length_c   1.000
_cell.angle_alpha   90.00
_cell.angle_beta   90.00
_cell.angle_gamma   90.00
#
_symmetry.space_group_name_H-M   'P 1'
#
loop_
_entity.id
_entity.type
_entity.pdbx_description
1 polymer ?
#
loop_
_entity_poly.entity_id
_entity_poly.type
_entity_poly.pdbx_seq_one_letter_code
_entity_poly.pdbx_strand_id
1 'polypeptide(L)'
;MDQKRMNELFVWNKKASRLELFVRIFYGIPVAIILSLYSFLMTICFFLQLPFILVLGRRLQILNKVIKGYLEYYTQIAGYFYMTTDERPGILPKDISIFEKQLYYDHNTVEIFDRDEK
;
A
#
# COMPACT_ATOMS: atom_id res chain seq x y z
N MET A 1 19.65 -3.49 11.66
CA MET A 1 18.65 -2.92 10.73
C MET A 1 17.94 -1.83 11.51
N ASP A 2 18.07 -0.58 11.07
CA ASP A 2 17.45 0.56 11.75
C ASP A 2 15.93 0.39 11.64
N GLN A 3 15.29 -0.08 12.71
CA GLN A 3 13.85 -0.34 12.80
C GLN A 3 13.12 1.00 12.88
N LYS A 4 13.23 1.76 11.79
CA LYS A 4 12.46 2.98 11.50
C LYS A 4 11.00 2.63 11.80
N ARG A 5 10.37 3.38 12.71
CA ARG A 5 9.03 3.10 13.24
C ARG A 5 8.09 2.58 12.14
N MET A 6 7.81 1.29 12.21
CA MET A 6 6.94 0.58 11.28
C MET A 6 5.50 0.80 11.74
N ASN A 7 4.75 1.61 10.99
CA ASN A 7 3.33 1.80 11.25
C ASN A 7 2.56 0.84 10.34
N GLU A 8 1.61 0.11 10.93
CA GLU A 8 0.66 -0.68 10.16
C GLU A 8 -0.24 0.27 9.34
N LEU A 9 -0.41 -0.02 8.04
CA LEU A 9 -1.22 0.82 7.14
C LEU A 9 -2.72 0.70 7.39
N PHE A 10 -3.16 -0.46 7.89
CA PHE A 10 -4.56 -0.85 8.01
C PHE A 10 -4.89 -1.18 9.46
N VAL A 11 -4.97 -0.14 10.30
CA VAL A 11 -5.29 -0.29 11.72
C VAL A 11 -6.78 -0.06 11.91
N TRP A 12 -7.44 -1.00 12.60
CA TRP A 12 -8.83 -0.81 12.98
C TRP A 12 -8.96 0.36 13.96
N ASN A 13 -9.84 1.31 13.63
CA ASN A 13 -10.17 2.43 14.50
C ASN A 13 -11.68 2.47 14.76
N LYS A 14 -12.06 2.51 16.04
CA LYS A 14 -13.47 2.59 16.46
C LYS A 14 -14.14 3.93 16.10
N LYS A 15 -13.36 5.00 15.99
CA LYS A 15 -13.88 6.35 15.70
C LYS A 15 -13.95 6.55 14.19
N ALA A 16 -15.15 6.70 13.66
CA ALA A 16 -15.39 7.09 12.27
C ALA A 16 -16.10 8.45 12.22
N SER A 17 -15.54 9.41 11.48
CA SER A 17 -16.12 10.75 11.33
C SER A 17 -17.03 10.83 10.09
N ARG A 18 -18.29 11.24 10.27
CA ARG A 18 -19.22 11.47 9.14
C ARG A 18 -18.74 12.56 8.19
N LEU A 19 -18.05 13.57 8.73
CA LEU A 19 -17.44 14.64 7.92
C LEU A 19 -16.33 14.10 7.04
N GLU A 20 -15.51 13.16 7.54
CA GLU A 20 -14.45 12.56 6.73
C GLU A 20 -15.04 11.76 5.57
N LEU A 21 -16.14 11.03 5.79
CA LEU A 21 -16.84 10.32 4.72
C LEU A 21 -17.33 11.29 3.63
N PHE A 22 -17.86 12.46 4.00
CA PHE A 22 -18.29 13.46 3.04
C PHE A 22 -17.10 14.05 2.26
N VAL A 23 -16.02 14.42 2.97
CA VAL A 23 -14.79 14.93 2.34
C VAL A 23 -14.19 13.89 1.40
N ARG A 24 -14.24 12.60 1.75
CA ARG A 24 -13.73 11.49 0.94
C ARG A 24 -14.37 11.40 -0.44
N ILE A 25 -15.64 11.76 -0.59
CA ILE A 25 -16.31 11.75 -1.90
C ILE A 25 -15.68 12.80 -2.82
N PHE A 26 -15.49 14.03 -2.33
CA PHE A 26 -14.89 15.11 -3.11
C PHE A 26 -13.39 14.93 -3.32
N TYR A 27 -12.68 14.49 -2.28
CA TYR A 27 -11.24 14.23 -2.35
C TYR A 27 -10.91 12.98 -3.17
N GLY A 28 -11.80 12.00 -3.20
CA GLY A 28 -11.64 10.78 -3.98
C GLY A 28 -11.61 11.05 -5.48
N ILE A 29 -12.40 11.99 -6.00
CA ILE A 29 -12.45 12.29 -7.43
C ILE A 29 -11.06 12.66 -8.01
N PRO A 30 -10.32 13.67 -7.51
CA PRO A 30 -9.00 14.00 -8.04
C PRO A 30 -7.98 12.88 -7.84
N VAL A 31 -8.04 12.17 -6.71
CA VAL A 31 -7.15 11.03 -6.45
C VAL A 31 -7.40 9.89 -7.45
N ALA A 32 -8.66 9.60 -7.77
CA ALA A 32 -9.04 8.58 -8.73
C ALA A 32 -8.56 8.93 -10.16
N ILE A 33 -8.66 10.20 -10.56
CA ILE A 33 -8.15 10.65 -11.87
C ILE A 33 -6.64 10.42 -11.96
N ILE A 34 -5.89 10.83 -10.95
CA ILE A 34 -4.44 10.65 -10.90
C ILE A 34 -4.09 9.17 -10.90
N LEU A 35 -4.77 8.37 -10.08
CA LEU A 35 -4.57 6.93 -10.03
C LEU A 35 -4.87 6.29 -11.38
N SER A 36 -5.86 6.76 -12.14
CA SER A 36 -6.15 6.26 -13.49
C SER A 36 -5.00 6.51 -14.46
N LEU A 37 -4.35 7.68 -14.41
CA LEU A 37 -3.18 8.00 -15.24
C LEU A 37 -2.00 7.07 -14.91
N TYR A 38 -1.73 6.87 -13.61
CA TYR A 38 -0.68 5.94 -13.18
C TYR A 38 -1.03 4.48 -13.51
N SER A 39 -2.30 4.08 -13.43
CA SER A 39 -2.78 2.75 -13.83
C SER A 39 -2.54 2.48 -15.31
N PHE A 40 -2.71 3.50 -16.15
CA PHE A 40 -2.43 3.40 -17.58
C PHE A 40 -0.93 3.16 -17.84
N LEU A 41 -0.06 3.94 -17.20
CA LEU A 41 1.39 3.75 -17.25
C LEU A 41 1.81 2.36 -16.73
N MET A 42 1.24 1.94 -15.61
CA MET A 42 1.45 0.62 -15.00
C MET A 42 1.08 -0.50 -15.96
N THR A 43 -0.05 -0.37 -16.66
CA THR A 43 -0.54 -1.36 -17.63
C THR A 43 0.48 -1.54 -18.76
N ILE A 44 1.02 -0.44 -19.30
CA ILE A 44 2.08 -0.48 -20.32
C ILE A 44 3.34 -1.17 -19.78
N CYS A 45 3.80 -0.80 -18.57
CA CYS A 45 4.96 -1.44 -17.94
C CYS A 45 4.76 -2.94 -17.73
N PHE A 46 3.57 -3.37 -17.31
CA PHE A 46 3.23 -4.77 -17.14
C PHE A 46 3.29 -5.53 -18.46
N PHE A 47 2.67 -4.99 -19.52
CA PHE A 47 2.68 -5.61 -20.85
C PHE A 47 4.07 -5.67 -21.48
N LEU A 48 4.98 -4.75 -21.16
CA LEU A 48 6.37 -4.83 -21.57
C LEU A 48 7.17 -5.85 -20.74
N GLN A 49 6.90 -5.93 -19.44
CA GLN A 49 7.63 -6.83 -18.54
C GLN A 49 7.27 -8.30 -18.77
N LEU A 50 6.01 -8.60 -19.14
CA LEU A 50 5.52 -9.96 -19.34
C LEU A 50 6.29 -10.74 -20.43
N PRO A 51 6.37 -10.29 -21.70
CA PRO A 51 7.14 -10.98 -22.73
C PRO A 51 8.64 -10.97 -22.42
N PHE A 52 9.14 -9.92 -21.76
CA PHE A 52 10.53 -9.86 -21.34
C PHE A 52 10.88 -10.98 -20.35
N ILE A 53 10.02 -11.23 -19.35
CA ILE A 53 10.21 -12.34 -18.41
C ILE A 53 10.11 -13.68 -19.13
N LEU A 54 9.13 -13.85 -20.03
CA LEU A 54 8.96 -15.10 -20.77
C LEU A 54 10.18 -15.47 -21.62
N VAL A 55 10.83 -14.47 -22.24
CA VAL A 55 11.99 -14.69 -23.12
C VAL A 55 13.30 -14.78 -22.34
N LEU A 56 13.51 -13.88 -21.36
CA LEU A 56 14.81 -13.72 -20.69
C LEU A 56 14.88 -14.39 -19.31
N GLY A 57 13.75 -14.85 -18.75
CA GLY A 57 13.68 -15.48 -17.43
C GLY A 57 13.97 -14.56 -16.25
N ARG A 58 14.08 -13.24 -16.47
CA ARG A 58 14.39 -12.24 -15.42
C ARG A 58 13.56 -10.98 -15.54
N ARG A 59 13.35 -10.28 -14.42
CA ARG A 59 12.63 -9.00 -14.38
C ARG A 59 13.56 -7.83 -14.71
N LEU A 60 13.07 -6.83 -15.44
CA LEU A 60 13.76 -5.56 -15.63
C LEU A 60 13.71 -4.73 -14.36
N GLN A 61 14.86 -4.32 -13.82
CA GLN A 61 14.94 -3.58 -12.56
C GLN A 61 14.19 -2.24 -12.62
N ILE A 62 14.27 -1.53 -13.76
CA ILE A 62 13.61 -0.24 -13.96
C ILE A 62 12.09 -0.41 -13.92
N LEU A 63 11.54 -1.34 -14.71
CA LEU A 63 10.09 -1.59 -14.76
C LEU A 63 9.59 -2.09 -13.41
N ASN A 64 10.33 -2.99 -12.77
CA ASN A 64 9.98 -3.50 -11.44
C ASN A 64 9.93 -2.38 -10.39
N LYS A 65 10.83 -1.38 -10.44
CA LYS A 65 10.80 -0.22 -9.54
C LYS A 65 9.57 0.66 -9.77
N VAL A 66 9.21 0.89 -11.04
CA VAL A 66 8.00 1.67 -11.39
C VAL A 66 6.74 0.95 -10.93
N ILE A 67 6.64 -0.34 -11.22
CA ILE A 67 5.53 -1.20 -10.79
C ILE A 67 5.41 -1.22 -9.27
N LYS A 68 6.53 -1.40 -8.57
CA LYS A 68 6.58 -1.39 -7.10
C LYS A 68 6.03 -0.09 -6.54
N GLY A 69 6.54 1.06 -7.01
CA GLY A 69 6.10 2.37 -6.51
C GLY A 69 4.62 2.65 -6.78
N TYR A 70 4.10 2.21 -7.93
CA TYR A 70 2.66 2.27 -8.21
C TYR A 70 1.85 1.43 -7.22
N LEU A 71 2.28 0.20 -6.94
CA LEU A 71 1.54 -0.72 -6.07
C LEU A 71 1.53 -0.24 -4.61
N GLU A 72 2.63 0.33 -4.14
CA GLU A 72 2.74 0.98 -2.84
C GLU A 72 1.73 2.12 -2.73
N TYR A 73 1.74 3.04 -3.71
CA TYR A 73 0.79 4.15 -3.77
C TYR A 73 -0.68 3.69 -3.86
N TYR A 74 -0.96 2.70 -4.71
CA TYR A 74 -2.30 2.13 -4.87
C TYR A 74 -2.83 1.56 -3.55
N THR A 75 -1.99 0.88 -2.78
CA THR A 75 -2.39 0.26 -1.51
C THR A 75 -2.83 1.31 -0.47
N GLN A 76 -2.18 2.47 -0.42
CA GLN A 76 -2.60 3.58 0.44
C GLN A 76 -3.95 4.14 0.02
N ILE A 77 -4.12 4.37 -1.29
CA ILE A 77 -5.38 4.88 -1.84
C ILE A 77 -6.50 3.87 -1.59
N ALA A 78 -6.26 2.58 -1.85
CA ALA A 78 -7.22 1.52 -1.61
C ALA A 78 -7.68 1.51 -0.16
N GLY A 79 -6.78 1.63 0.81
CA GLY A 79 -7.14 1.75 2.24
C GLY A 79 -8.10 2.90 2.53
N TYR A 80 -7.83 4.06 1.92
CA TYR A 80 -8.70 5.23 2.07
C TYR A 80 -10.05 5.02 1.38
N PHE A 81 -10.08 4.54 0.13
CA PHE A 81 -11.35 4.34 -0.59
C PHE A 81 -12.22 3.25 0.03
N TYR A 82 -11.61 2.16 0.51
CA TYR A 82 -12.31 1.02 1.11
C TYR A 82 -12.53 1.15 2.62
N MET A 83 -12.31 2.35 3.18
CA MET A 83 -12.67 2.68 4.58
C MET A 83 -11.89 1.89 5.64
N THR A 84 -10.70 1.42 5.29
CA THR A 84 -9.79 0.76 6.22
C THR A 84 -8.96 1.77 7.02
N THR A 85 -8.80 2.99 6.51
CA THR A 85 -8.13 4.10 7.21
C THR A 85 -8.84 5.44 6.95
N ASP A 86 -8.75 6.33 7.94
CA ASP A 86 -9.16 7.73 7.83
C ASP A 86 -8.00 8.67 7.50
N GLU A 87 -6.76 8.16 7.47
CA GLU A 87 -5.60 8.93 7.04
C GLU A 87 -5.68 9.19 5.54
N ARG A 88 -5.65 10.48 5.17
CA ARG A 88 -5.74 10.89 3.76
C ARG A 88 -4.42 10.58 3.06
N PRO A 89 -4.44 9.82 1.94
CA PRO A 89 -3.24 9.57 1.17
C PRO A 89 -2.76 10.88 0.53
N GLY A 90 -1.45 10.96 0.23
CA GLY A 90 -0.94 12.06 -0.59
C GLY A 90 -1.50 11.99 -2.01
N ILE A 91 -1.58 13.14 -2.69
CA ILE A 91 -1.99 13.21 -4.11
C ILE A 91 -0.89 12.64 -5.04
N LEU A 92 0.35 12.62 -4.56
CA LEU A 92 1.52 12.10 -5.26
C LEU A 92 2.03 10.83 -4.58
N PRO A 93 2.70 9.93 -5.33
CA PRO A 93 3.32 8.74 -4.76
C PRO A 93 4.28 9.13 -3.64
N LYS A 94 4.04 8.59 -2.44
CA LYS A 94 4.94 8.72 -1.30
C LYS A 94 5.88 7.52 -1.30
N ASP A 95 7.14 7.74 -0.92
CA ASP A 95 8.10 6.65 -0.71
C ASP A 95 7.70 5.88 0.56
N ILE A 96 6.87 4.87 0.37
CA ILE A 96 6.40 3.97 1.42
C ILE A 96 6.66 2.55 0.98
N SER A 97 7.28 1.76 1.84
CA SER A 97 7.52 0.34 1.58
C SER A 97 6.49 -0.51 2.29
N ILE A 98 5.92 -1.47 1.56
CA ILE A 98 5.04 -2.49 2.14
C ILE A 98 5.91 -3.64 2.62
N PHE A 99 5.67 -4.06 3.86
CA PHE A 99 6.39 -5.16 4.48
C PHE A 99 5.42 -6.26 4.82
N GLU A 100 5.83 -7.49 4.53
CA GLU A 100 5.17 -8.68 5.01
C GLU A 100 5.72 -9.03 6.39
N LYS A 101 4.84 -9.28 7.36
CA LYS A 101 5.23 -9.72 8.69
C LYS A 101 5.71 -11.17 8.59
N GLN A 102 7.00 -11.41 8.78
CA GLN A 102 7.51 -12.77 8.96
C GLN A 102 7.20 -13.24 10.38
N LEU A 103 6.26 -14.17 10.51
CA LEU A 103 6.00 -14.85 11.78
C LEU A 103 7.13 -15.86 12.00
N TYR A 104 8.15 -15.47 12.76
CA TYR A 104 9.13 -16.42 13.26
C TYR A 104 8.42 -17.29 14.32
N TYR A 105 8.01 -18.50 13.94
CA TYR A 105 7.58 -19.52 14.90
C TYR A 105 8.83 -20.03 15.63
N ASP A 106 9.25 -19.28 16.63
CA ASP A 106 10.12 -19.81 17.68
C ASP A 106 9.24 -20.52 18.69
N HIS A 107 9.45 -21.82 18.87
CA HIS A 107 8.73 -22.63 19.85
C HIS A 107 8.93 -22.12 21.30
N ASN A 108 9.86 -21.17 21.52
CA ASN A 108 10.20 -20.60 22.82
C ASN A 108 9.71 -19.16 23.10
N THR A 109 9.02 -18.44 22.20
CA THR A 109 8.62 -17.02 22.43
C THR A 109 7.16 -16.67 22.17
N VAL A 110 6.25 -17.65 22.14
CA VAL A 110 4.80 -17.41 21.95
C VAL A 110 4.12 -16.69 23.13
N GLU A 111 4.81 -16.48 24.26
CA GLU A 111 4.18 -16.00 25.50
C GLU A 111 4.06 -14.48 25.71
N ILE A 112 4.47 -13.60 24.79
CA ILE A 112 4.45 -12.14 25.07
C ILE A 112 3.80 -11.30 23.96
N PHE A 113 2.60 -11.65 23.52
CA PHE A 113 1.70 -10.67 22.89
C PHE A 113 0.24 -10.83 23.34
N ASP A 114 0.02 -11.44 24.50
CA ASP A 114 -1.16 -11.12 25.28
C ASP A 114 -0.89 -9.78 25.98
N ARG A 115 -1.33 -8.71 25.34
CA ARG A 115 -1.54 -7.43 26.03
C ARG A 115 -3.04 -7.12 26.00
N ASP A 116 -3.82 -8.03 26.57
CA ASP A 116 -5.06 -7.67 27.23
C ASP A 116 -4.83 -6.62 28.34
N GLU A 117 -5.89 -5.87 28.60
CA GLU A 117 -6.15 -4.97 29.74
C GLU A 117 -5.44 -3.60 29.81
N LYS A 118 -6.00 -2.59 29.14
CA LYS A 118 -6.95 -1.60 29.72
C LYS A 118 -7.33 -0.48 28.75
#